data_AF-X1N7Q2-F1
#
_entry.id   AF-X1N7Q2-F1
#
_cell.length_a   1.000
_cell.length_b   1.000
_cell.length_c   1.000
_cell.angle_alpha   90.00
_cell.angle_beta   90.00
_cell.angle_gamma   90.00
#
_symmetry.space_group_name_H-M   'P 1'
#
loop_
_entity.id
_entity.type
_entity.pdbx_description
1 polymer ?
#
loop_
_entity_poly.entity_id
_entity_poly.type
_entity_poly.pdbx_seq_one_letter_code
_entity_poly.pdbx_strand_id
1 'polypeptide(L)'
;YRVEKAGDGLVIRVGFSHPVEVSPLPGISLTVEGVNRIKVMGIDREVVGEMAAEIRAIRPPDAYKGKGIRYAGELVHLKAGKAGKAIGMRE
;
A
#
# COMPACT_ATOMS: atom_id res chain seq x y z
N TYR A 1 -0.97 5.41 -8.13
CA TYR A 1 -1.43 5.40 -6.74
C TYR A 1 -0.60 6.38 -5.97
N ARG A 2 -1.24 7.14 -5.08
CA ARG A 2 -0.59 8.20 -4.31
C ARG A 2 -1.01 8.11 -2.85
N VAL A 3 -0.08 8.40 -1.96
CA VAL A 3 -0.32 8.49 -0.53
C VAL A 3 0.15 9.86 -0.07
N GLU A 4 -0.63 10.49 0.80
CA GLU A 4 -0.36 11.80 1.36
C GLU A 4 -0.46 11.69 2.88
N LYS A 5 0.44 12.36 3.62
CA LYS A 5 0.36 12.41 5.08
C LYS A 5 -0.70 13.43 5.47
N ALA A 6 -1.61 13.07 6.38
CA ALA A 6 -2.63 13.97 6.92
C ALA A 6 -2.60 13.92 8.44
N GLY A 7 -1.95 14.92 9.05
CA GLY A 7 -1.66 14.89 10.49
C GLY A 7 -0.80 13.68 10.86
N ASP A 8 -1.27 12.89 11.81
CA ASP A 8 -0.68 11.61 12.20
C ASP A 8 -1.13 10.42 11.32
N GLY A 9 -2.16 10.62 10.50
CA GLY A 9 -2.72 9.63 9.58
C GLY A 9 -2.21 9.72 8.15
N LEU A 10 -2.80 8.89 7.29
CA LEU A 10 -2.52 8.80 5.86
C LEU A 10 -3.80 8.93 5.04
N VAL A 11 -3.69 9.63 3.92
CA VAL A 11 -4.73 9.71 2.90
C VAL A 11 -4.24 8.96 1.66
N ILE A 12 -4.98 7.91 1.28
CA ILE A 12 -4.62 6.99 0.21
C ILE A 12 -5.56 7.21 -0.99
N ARG A 13 -4.95 7.48 -2.15
CA ARG A 13 -5.63 7.62 -3.44
C ARG A 13 -5.24 6.46 -4.36
N VAL A 14 -6.03 5.38 -4.31
CA VAL A 14 -5.80 4.12 -5.06
C VAL A 14 -6.84 3.83 -6.15
N GLY A 15 -7.55 4.86 -6.62
CA GLY A 15 -8.53 4.75 -7.70
C GLY A 15 -9.96 4.44 -7.24
N PHE A 16 -10.23 4.61 -5.94
CA PHE A 16 -11.60 4.77 -5.43
C PHE A 16 -12.11 6.19 -5.71
N SER A 17 -13.43 6.36 -5.76
CA SER A 17 -14.06 7.66 -6.00
C SER A 17 -13.80 8.66 -4.87
N HIS A 18 -13.68 8.18 -3.64
CA HIS A 18 -13.35 8.98 -2.46
C HIS A 18 -11.97 8.57 -1.92
N PRO A 19 -11.21 9.51 -1.34
CA PRO A 19 -9.95 9.18 -0.67
C PRO A 19 -10.21 8.26 0.53
N VAL A 20 -9.28 7.34 0.78
CA VAL A 20 -9.33 6.47 1.96
C VAL A 20 -8.41 7.07 3.02
N GLU A 21 -8.99 7.41 4.17
CA GLU A 21 -8.26 7.93 5.33
C GLU A 21 -7.90 6.77 6.26
N VAL A 22 -6.65 6.74 6.70
CA VAL A 22 -6.11 5.72 7.59
C VAL A 22 -5.53 6.41 8.81
N SER A 23 -6.10 6.14 9.97
CA SER A 23 -5.64 6.64 11.26
C SER A 23 -4.62 5.67 11.86
N PRO A 24 -3.52 6.14 12.47
CA PRO A 24 -2.56 5.25 13.10
C PRO A 24 -3.15 4.61 14.36
N LEU A 25 -2.82 3.33 14.55
CA LEU A 25 -3.04 2.63 15.81
C LEU A 25 -2.15 3.21 16.92
N PRO A 26 -2.52 3.06 18.21
CA PRO A 26 -1.74 3.60 19.32
C PRO A 26 -0.31 3.05 19.31
N GLY A 27 0.67 3.96 19.42
CA GLY A 27 2.09 3.61 19.41
C GLY A 27 2.68 3.36 18.02
N ILE A 28 1.92 3.63 16.95
CA ILE A 28 2.39 3.58 15.56
C ILE A 28 2.61 4.98 14.99
N SER A 29 3.74 5.16 14.31
CA SER A 29 4.05 6.32 13.50
C SER A 29 4.02 5.95 12.01
N LEU A 30 3.26 6.72 11.24
CA LEU A 30 3.15 6.57 9.79
C LEU A 30 3.92 7.67 9.08
N THR A 31 4.81 7.27 8.19
CA THR A 31 5.59 8.18 7.35
C THR A 31 5.42 7.81 5.88
N VAL A 32 5.38 8.82 5.01
CA VAL A 32 5.34 8.64 3.56
C VAL A 32 6.70 9.00 2.98
N GLU A 33 7.29 8.08 2.22
CA GLU A 33 8.51 8.34 1.46
C GLU A 33 8.19 8.47 -0.03
N GLY A 34 8.43 9.66 -0.57
CA GLY A 34 8.07 9.98 -1.94
C GLY A 34 6.54 10.02 -2.13
N VAL A 35 6.04 9.34 -3.17
CA VAL A 35 4.63 9.44 -3.59
C VAL A 35 3.84 8.16 -3.29
N ASN A 36 4.51 7.03 -3.11
CA ASN A 36 3.88 5.70 -3.11
C ASN A 36 4.51 4.68 -2.13
N ARG A 37 5.41 5.10 -1.24
CA ARG A 37 5.95 4.23 -0.19
C ARG A 37 5.49 4.70 1.18
N ILE A 38 4.99 3.76 1.97
CA ILE A 38 4.58 3.98 3.35
C ILE A 38 5.56 3.26 4.26
N LYS A 39 6.06 3.96 5.27
CA LYS A 39 6.82 3.40 6.38
C LYS A 39 5.92 3.36 7.60
N VAL A 40 5.75 2.17 8.17
CA VAL A 40 5.05 1.92 9.43
C VAL A 40 6.12 1.65 10.48
N MET A 41 6.18 2.48 11.52
CA MET A 41 7.15 2.36 12.61
C MET A 41 6.40 2.27 13.93
N GLY A 42 6.87 1.48 14.89
CA GLY A 42 6.21 1.31 16.17
C GLY A 42 7.07 0.55 17.16
N ILE A 43 6.65 0.58 18.42
CA ILE A 43 7.34 -0.11 19.52
C ILE A 43 6.96 -1.60 19.52
N ASP A 44 5.67 -1.89 19.27
CA ASP A 44 5.14 -3.25 19.29
C ASP A 44 5.05 -3.86 17.88
N ARG A 45 5.57 -5.08 17.73
CA ARG A 45 5.64 -5.76 16.42
C ARG A 45 4.29 -6.27 15.95
N GLU A 46 3.40 -6.66 16.86
CA GLU A 46 2.07 -7.15 16.53
C GLU A 46 1.22 -6.01 15.98
N VAL A 47 1.23 -4.86 16.66
CA VAL A 47 0.50 -3.66 16.22
C VAL A 47 1.06 -3.10 14.90
N VAL A 48 2.39 -3.12 14.72
CA VAL A 48 3.01 -2.74 13.43
C VAL A 48 2.54 -3.67 12.30
N GLY A 49 2.47 -4.97 12.57
CA GLY A 49 2.01 -5.98 11.61
C GLY A 49 0.53 -5.81 11.26
N GLU A 50 -0.31 -5.60 12.27
CA GLU A 50 -1.75 -5.35 12.12
C GLU A 50 -1.99 -4.11 11.25
N MET A 51 -1.34 -2.99 11.59
CA MET A 51 -1.45 -1.75 10.83
C MET A 51 -1.04 -1.92 9.36
N ALA A 52 0.07 -2.61 9.13
CA ALA A 52 0.55 -2.85 7.77
C ALA A 52 -0.40 -3.78 6.98
N ALA A 53 -1.02 -4.75 7.64
CA ALA A 53 -2.01 -5.64 7.06
C ALA A 53 -3.31 -4.90 6.71
N GLU A 54 -3.80 -4.02 7.58
CA GLU A 54 -4.98 -3.17 7.30
C GLU A 54 -4.74 -2.30 6.06
N ILE A 55 -3.59 -1.62 5.98
CA ILE A 55 -3.23 -0.79 4.82
C ILE A 55 -3.19 -1.63 3.53
N ARG A 56 -2.66 -2.87 3.58
CA ARG A 56 -2.63 -3.78 2.44
C ARG A 56 -4.03 -4.24 2.02
N ALA A 57 -4.93 -4.45 2.97
CA ALA A 57 -6.30 -4.92 2.73
C ALA A 57 -7.15 -3.91 1.94
N ILE A 58 -6.85 -2.61 2.03
CA ILE A 58 -7.56 -1.55 1.28
C ILE A 58 -7.51 -1.81 -0.23
N ARG A 59 -6.36 -2.22 -0.75
CA ARG A 59 -6.20 -2.56 -2.16
C ARG A 59 -5.12 -3.64 -2.32
N PRO A 60 -5.45 -4.92 -2.16
CA PRO A 60 -4.49 -6.00 -2.34
C PRO A 60 -3.95 -6.02 -3.79
N PRO A 61 -2.74 -6.55 -3.99
CA PRO A 61 -2.14 -6.63 -5.31
C PRO A 61 -2.96 -7.56 -6.21
N ASP A 62 -3.33 -7.06 -7.38
CA ASP A 62 -4.10 -7.83 -8.37
C ASP A 62 -3.27 -8.96 -9.01
N ALA A 63 -3.90 -10.11 -9.24
CA ALA A 63 -3.27 -11.33 -9.77
C ALA A 63 -2.86 -11.25 -11.25
N TYR A 64 -3.19 -10.18 -11.98
CA TYR A 64 -2.83 -10.03 -13.39
C TYR A 64 -1.83 -8.89 -13.60
N LYS A 65 -2.07 -7.72 -12.99
CA LYS A 65 -1.22 -6.53 -13.19
C LYS A 65 -0.28 -6.26 -12.02
N GLY A 66 -0.40 -6.98 -10.91
CA GLY A 66 0.36 -6.71 -9.68
C GLY A 66 0.09 -5.32 -9.09
N LYS A 67 -0.96 -4.64 -9.56
CA LYS A 67 -1.33 -3.30 -9.11
C LYS A 67 -2.07 -3.40 -7.79
N GLY A 68 -1.54 -2.75 -6.78
CA GLY A 68 -2.12 -2.66 -5.45
C GLY A 68 -1.08 -2.20 -4.45
N ILE A 69 -1.41 -2.32 -3.17
CA ILE A 69 -0.52 -2.10 -2.05
C ILE A 69 0.14 -3.43 -1.71
N ARG A 70 1.46 -3.44 -1.64
CA ARG A 70 2.27 -4.64 -1.33
C ARG A 70 3.41 -4.28 -0.40
N TYR A 71 3.95 -5.28 0.29
CA TYR A 71 5.16 -5.10 1.08
C TYR A 71 6.38 -4.85 0.18
N ALA A 72 7.38 -4.18 0.75
CA ALA A 72 8.66 -4.00 0.06
C ALA A 72 9.30 -5.36 -0.21
N GLY A 73 9.61 -5.66 -1.48
CA GLY A 73 10.21 -6.93 -1.89
C GLY A 73 9.24 -8.11 -2.02
N GLU A 74 7.92 -7.92 -1.86
CA GLU A 74 6.94 -9.01 -2.05
C GLU A 74 6.87 -9.46 -3.52
N LEU A 75 7.12 -10.74 -3.76
CA LEU A 75 6.94 -11.39 -5.07
C LEU A 75 5.45 -11.68 -5.29
N VAL A 76 4.84 -10.93 -6.21
CA VAL A 76 3.43 -11.13 -6.60
C VAL A 76 3.38 -12.06 -7.80
N HIS A 77 2.76 -13.24 -7.64
CA HIS A 77 2.53 -14.16 -8.75
C HIS A 77 1.48 -13.59 -9.71
N LEU A 78 1.89 -13.36 -10.96
CA LEU A 78 1.01 -12.85 -12.01
C LEU A 78 0.54 -14.00 -12.91
N LYS A 79 -0.76 -14.06 -13.17
CA LYS A 79 -1.36 -14.94 -14.17
C LYS A 79 -1.24 -14.32 -15.55
N ALA A 80 -0.94 -15.15 -16.55
CA ALA A 80 -0.96 -14.74 -17.95
C ALA A 80 -2.41 -14.39 -18.36
N GLY A 81 -2.69 -13.10 -18.52
CA GLY A 81 -3.95 -12.62 -19.10
C GLY A 81 -3.97 -12.78 -20.63
N LYS A 82 -5.02 -12.26 -21.29
CA LYS A 82 -5.02 -12.10 -22.75
C LYS A 82 -3.79 -11.29 -23.16
N ALA A 83 -2.97 -11.88 -24.03
CA ALA A 83 -1.73 -11.29 -24.54
C ALA A 83 -1.93 -9.82 -24.98
N GLY A 84 -0.98 -8.94 -24.64
CA GLY A 84 -0.76 -7.70 -25.38
C GLY A 84 -1.17 -6.37 -24.74
N LYS A 85 -1.41 -6.25 -23.42
CA LYS A 85 -1.58 -4.91 -22.81
C LYS A 85 -0.53 -4.61 -21.75
N ALA A 86 0.57 -4.05 -22.27
CA ALA A 86 1.69 -3.41 -21.58
C ALA A 86 1.34 -2.86 -20.19
N ILE A 87 2.04 -3.34 -19.16
CA ILE A 87 2.36 -2.54 -17.97
C ILE A 87 3.74 -2.98 -17.45
N GLY A 88 4.75 -2.18 -17.80
CA GLY A 88 5.78 -1.70 -16.88
C GLY A 88 6.74 -2.71 -16.27
N MET A 89 7.61 -3.31 -17.10
CA MET A 89 9.02 -3.46 -16.70
C MET A 89 9.54 -2.05 -16.43
N ARG A 90 9.77 -1.71 -15.17
CA ARG A 90 10.67 -0.63 -14.78
C ARG A 90 11.75 -1.28 -13.94
N GLU A 91 12.97 -1.13 -14.44
CA GLU A 91 14.24 -1.41 -13.76
C GLU A 91 14.31 -0.71 -12.39
#